data_AF-A0A0A0B3R6-F1
#
_entry.id   AF-A0A0A0B3R6-F1
#
_cell.length_a   1.000
_cell.length_b   1.000
_cell.length_c   1.000
_cell.angle_alpha   90.00
_cell.angle_beta   90.00
_cell.angle_gamma   90.00
#
_symmetry.space_group_name_H-M   'P 1'
#
loop_
_entity.id
_entity.type
_entity.pdbx_description
1 polymer ?
#
loop_
_entity_poly.entity_id
_entity_poly.type
_entity_poly.pdbx_seq_one_letter_code
_entity_poly.pdbx_strand_id
1 'polypeptide(L)'
;VVVSALAVLADPEGAARTVVAAVTGVGALAGPAAPTAWPAVTVAVGALDVLAAVAVVVSSRRWAAPTSRYGAARAAGGRGTGTAHPDPDDDRSAWDALSRGDDPT
;
A
#
# COMPACT_ATOMS: atom_id res chain seq x y z
N VAL A 1 3.49 -1.40 -15.42
CA VAL A 1 2.45 -2.16 -16.16
C VAL A 1 1.86 -1.34 -17.33
N VAL A 2 1.32 -0.14 -17.12
CA VAL A 2 0.78 0.69 -18.23
C VAL A 2 1.86 1.01 -19.28
N VAL A 3 3.00 1.55 -18.86
CA VAL A 3 4.11 1.91 -19.77
C VAL A 3 4.62 0.71 -20.57
N SER A 4 4.80 -0.44 -19.91
CA SER A 4 5.25 -1.66 -20.58
C SER A 4 4.22 -2.18 -21.59
N ALA A 5 2.93 -2.13 -21.28
CA ALA A 5 1.87 -2.55 -22.21
C ALA A 5 1.76 -1.60 -23.42
N LEU A 6 1.93 -0.29 -23.22
CA LEU A 6 2.00 0.69 -24.31
C LEU A 6 3.21 0.46 -25.22
N ALA A 7 4.37 0.11 -24.65
CA ALA A 7 5.56 -0.22 -25.45
C ALA A 7 5.33 -1.45 -26.35
N VAL A 8 4.63 -2.48 -25.85
CA VAL A 8 4.25 -3.67 -26.65
C VAL A 8 3.29 -3.30 -27.77
N LEU A 9 2.34 -2.39 -27.53
CA LEU A 9 1.43 -1.92 -28.58
C LEU A 9 2.14 -1.08 -29.65
N ALA A 10 3.19 -0.35 -29.27
CA ALA A 10 3.94 0.52 -30.17
C ALA A 10 4.95 -0.24 -31.05
N ASP A 11 5.65 -1.25 -30.50
CA ASP A 11 6.57 -2.13 -31.24
C ASP A 11 6.36 -3.60 -30.81
N PRO A 12 5.32 -4.28 -31.34
CA PRO A 12 5.02 -5.65 -30.99
C PRO A 12 6.14 -6.61 -31.43
N GLU A 13 6.81 -6.31 -32.54
CA GLU A 13 7.92 -7.11 -33.03
C GLU A 13 9.13 -7.02 -32.10
N GLY A 14 9.49 -5.81 -31.65
CA GLY A 14 10.57 -5.62 -30.70
C GLY A 14 10.32 -6.25 -29.36
N ALA A 15 9.08 -6.21 -28.89
CA ALA A 15 8.68 -6.91 -27.68
C ALA A 15 8.84 -8.44 -27.80
N ALA A 16 8.58 -9.02 -28.99
CA ALA A 16 8.64 -10.46 -29.21
C ALA A 16 10.05 -10.98 -29.56
N ARG A 17 10.88 -10.18 -30.25
CA ARG A 17 12.19 -10.58 -30.82
C ARG A 17 13.08 -11.32 -29.83
N THR A 18 13.26 -10.78 -28.62
CA THR A 18 14.14 -11.38 -27.60
C THR A 18 13.65 -12.76 -27.14
N VAL A 19 12.35 -12.91 -26.92
CA VAL A 19 11.75 -14.17 -26.46
C VAL A 19 11.75 -15.21 -27.58
N VAL A 20 11.41 -14.80 -28.81
CA VAL A 20 11.46 -15.68 -29.98
C VAL A 20 12.88 -16.19 -30.20
N ALA A 21 13.89 -15.31 -30.20
CA ALA A 21 15.28 -15.69 -30.35
C ALA A 21 15.75 -16.70 -29.29
N ALA A 22 15.32 -16.51 -28.03
CA ALA A 22 15.67 -17.41 -26.94
C ALA A 22 15.07 -18.82 -27.11
N VAL A 23 13.87 -18.93 -27.70
CA VAL A 23 13.15 -20.20 -27.86
C VAL A 23 13.53 -20.92 -29.16
N THR A 24 13.67 -20.17 -30.25
CA THR A 24 13.88 -20.74 -31.59
C THR A 24 15.34 -20.72 -32.04
N GLY A 25 16.20 -19.94 -31.39
CA GLY A 25 17.57 -19.65 -31.85
C GLY A 25 17.63 -18.68 -33.03
N VAL A 26 16.49 -18.15 -33.49
CA VAL A 26 16.39 -17.26 -34.65
C VAL A 26 15.88 -15.89 -34.22
N GLY A 27 16.68 -14.85 -34.46
CA GLY A 27 16.34 -13.46 -34.09
C GLY A 27 15.39 -12.75 -35.05
N ALA A 28 15.05 -13.37 -36.18
CA ALA A 28 14.11 -12.85 -37.16
C ALA A 28 12.71 -13.46 -36.96
N LEU A 29 11.69 -12.61 -37.07
CA LEU A 29 10.29 -13.06 -37.08
C LEU A 29 9.93 -13.58 -38.48
N ALA A 30 9.20 -14.70 -38.53
CA ALA A 30 8.75 -15.29 -39.79
C ALA A 30 7.63 -14.50 -40.50
N GLY A 31 7.06 -13.51 -39.80
CA GLY A 31 6.01 -12.64 -40.30
C GLY A 31 5.64 -11.56 -39.27
N PRO A 32 4.67 -10.70 -39.59
CA PRO A 32 4.26 -9.61 -38.71
C PRO A 32 3.76 -10.11 -37.35
N ALA A 33 4.20 -9.47 -36.27
CA ALA A 33 3.68 -9.74 -34.93
C ALA A 33 2.44 -8.86 -34.66
N ALA A 34 1.27 -9.49 -34.55
CA ALA A 34 0.04 -8.80 -34.16
C ALA A 34 -0.28 -9.08 -32.68
N PRO A 35 -0.35 -8.03 -31.83
CA PRO A 35 -0.77 -8.22 -30.44
C PRO A 35 -2.25 -8.61 -30.39
N THR A 36 -2.61 -9.46 -29.43
CA THR A 36 -4.01 -9.72 -29.09
C THR A 36 -4.61 -8.54 -28.31
N ALA A 37 -5.86 -8.65 -27.86
CA ALA A 37 -6.50 -7.59 -27.06
C ALA A 37 -5.88 -7.36 -25.67
N TRP A 38 -5.07 -8.30 -25.17
CA TRP A 38 -4.57 -8.30 -23.79
C TRP A 38 -3.75 -7.05 -23.40
N PRO A 39 -2.78 -6.56 -24.19
CA PRO A 39 -2.04 -5.35 -23.83
C PRO A 39 -2.96 -4.13 -23.64
N ALA A 40 -4.02 -4.00 -24.45
CA ALA A 40 -5.01 -2.93 -24.29
C ALA A 40 -5.81 -3.07 -22.99
N VAL A 41 -6.24 -4.29 -22.66
CA VAL A 41 -6.89 -4.60 -21.36
C VAL A 41 -5.97 -4.25 -20.20
N THR A 42 -4.69 -4.59 -20.29
CA THR A 42 -3.67 -4.27 -19.27
C THR A 42 -3.49 -2.77 -19.08
N VAL A 43 -3.51 -1.97 -20.16
CA VAL A 43 -3.50 -0.50 -20.07
C VAL A 43 -4.73 0.00 -19.33
N ALA A 44 -5.93 -0.50 -19.67
CA ALA A 44 -7.17 -0.11 -19.02
C ALA A 44 -7.15 -0.42 -17.51
N VAL A 45 -6.76 -1.64 -17.12
CA VAL A 45 -6.66 -2.03 -15.71
C VAL A 45 -5.62 -1.18 -14.97
N GLY A 46 -4.44 -0.99 -15.54
CA GLY A 46 -3.41 -0.16 -14.90
C GLY A 46 -3.83 1.32 -14.76
N ALA A 47 -4.65 1.84 -15.68
CA ALA A 47 -5.24 3.18 -15.53
C ALA A 47 -6.26 3.22 -14.39
N LEU A 48 -7.09 2.18 -14.23
CA LEU A 48 -8.01 2.06 -13.09
C LEU A 48 -7.27 2.01 -11.76
N ASP A 49 -6.14 1.29 -11.67
CA ASP A 49 -5.32 1.25 -10.46
C ASP A 49 -4.78 2.64 -10.08
N VAL A 50 -4.31 3.42 -11.07
CA VAL A 50 -3.84 4.80 -10.85
C VAL A 50 -4.99 5.68 -10.35
N LEU A 51 -6.18 5.57 -10.96
CA LEU A 51 -7.36 6.32 -10.54
C LEU A 51 -7.78 5.94 -9.11
N ALA A 52 -7.76 4.66 -8.77
CA ALA A 52 -8.06 4.17 -7.43
C ALA A 52 -7.04 4.70 -6.41
N ALA A 53 -5.74 4.67 -6.73
CA ALA A 53 -4.69 5.21 -5.87
C ALA A 53 -4.89 6.72 -5.64
N VAL A 54 -5.19 7.50 -6.69
CA VAL A 54 -5.52 8.92 -6.57
C VAL A 54 -6.77 9.13 -5.72
N ALA A 55 -7.83 8.34 -5.91
CA ALA A 55 -9.04 8.42 -5.10
C ALA A 55 -8.77 8.14 -3.62
N VAL A 56 -7.90 7.16 -3.31
CA VAL A 56 -7.46 6.88 -1.94
C VAL A 56 -6.69 8.08 -1.36
N VAL A 57 -5.75 8.67 -2.10
CA VAL A 57 -4.99 9.84 -1.63
C VAL A 57 -5.87 11.07 -1.41
N VAL A 58 -6.88 11.28 -2.26
CA VAL A 58 -7.81 12.41 -2.12
C VAL A 58 -8.78 12.17 -0.96
N SER A 59 -9.30 10.95 -0.82
CA SER A 59 -10.25 10.60 0.24
C SER A 59 -9.59 10.52 1.62
N SER A 60 -8.31 10.13 1.70
CA SER A 60 -7.58 10.06 2.97
C SER A 60 -7.47 11.40 3.69
N ARG A 61 -7.51 12.52 2.93
CA ARG A 61 -7.57 13.88 3.51
C ARG A 61 -8.82 14.14 4.36
N ARG A 62 -9.88 13.35 4.16
CA ARG A 62 -11.16 13.48 4.89
C ARG A 62 -11.31 12.46 6.00
N TRP A 63 -10.38 11.53 6.15
CA TRP A 63 -10.46 10.53 7.19
C TRP A 63 -10.32 11.21 8.55
N ALA A 64 -11.25 10.91 9.46
CA ALA A 64 -11.16 11.40 10.83
C ALA A 64 -9.84 10.94 11.44
N ALA A 65 -9.21 11.82 12.22
CA ALA A 65 -8.00 11.47 12.95
C ALA A 65 -8.27 10.18 13.76
N PRO A 66 -7.29 9.27 13.88
CA PRO A 66 -7.40 8.12 14.76
C PRO A 66 -7.87 8.60 16.13
N THR A 67 -9.00 8.06 16.60
CA THR A 67 -9.52 8.35 17.94
C THR A 67 -8.42 8.04 18.96
N SER A 68 -8.31 8.84 20.03
CA SER A 68 -7.23 8.75 21.03
C SER A 68 -6.99 7.33 21.56
N ARG A 69 -8.03 6.49 21.57
CA ARG A 69 -7.97 5.04 21.87
C ARG A 69 -7.04 4.20 20.99
N TYR A 70 -6.60 4.71 19.83
CA TYR A 70 -5.65 4.07 18.91
C TYR A 70 -4.46 4.95 18.56
N GLY A 71 -4.26 6.06 19.28
CA GLY A 71 -3.06 6.87 19.12
C GLY A 71 -1.86 6.08 19.62
N ALA A 72 -0.93 5.70 18.73
CA ALA A 72 0.42 5.38 19.16
C ALA A 72 0.89 6.56 20.02
N ALA A 73 1.21 6.28 21.29
CA ALA A 73 1.62 7.29 22.26
C ALA A 73 2.74 8.13 21.64
N ARG A 74 2.39 9.30 21.12
CA ARG A 74 3.38 10.34 20.88
C ARG A 74 3.85 10.71 22.27
N ALA A 75 5.08 10.34 22.59
CA ALA A 75 5.77 10.77 23.79
C ALA A 75 5.75 12.30 23.84
N ALA A 76 4.74 12.86 24.49
CA ALA A 76 4.65 14.27 24.83
C ALA A 76 4.74 14.32 26.34
N GLY A 77 5.97 14.37 26.84
CA GLY A 77 6.22 14.81 28.21
C GLY A 77 5.67 16.23 28.37
N GLY A 78 4.75 16.40 29.31
CA GLY A 78 4.12 17.69 29.58
C GLY A 78 3.17 17.60 30.76
N ARG A 79 3.72 17.78 31.96
CA ARG A 79 3.02 17.92 33.24
C ARG A 79 1.82 18.88 33.11
N GLY A 80 0.64 18.44 33.53
CA GLY A 80 -0.56 19.27 33.63
C GLY A 80 -1.56 18.66 34.59
N THR A 81 -1.65 19.24 35.79
CA THR A 81 -2.57 18.90 36.88
C THR A 81 -4.03 19.10 36.47
N GLY A 82 -4.86 18.05 36.57
CA GLY A 82 -6.30 18.16 36.37
C GLY A 82 -7.04 16.86 36.72
N THR A 83 -7.78 16.90 37.83
CA THR A 83 -8.91 16.03 38.23
C THR A 83 -8.89 14.58 37.70
N ALA A 84 -8.59 13.65 38.61
CA ALA A 84 -8.69 12.21 38.43
C ALA A 84 -10.05 11.80 37.87
N HIS A 85 -10.09 11.54 36.57
CA HIS A 85 -11.00 10.58 35.96
C HIS A 85 -10.20 9.29 35.83
N PRO A 86 -10.77 8.09 36.11
CA PRO A 86 -10.01 6.86 35.97
C PRO A 86 -9.59 6.74 34.51
N ASP A 87 -8.29 6.88 34.27
CA ASP A 87 -7.72 6.71 32.94
C ASP A 87 -7.78 5.19 32.66
N PRO A 88 -8.13 4.71 31.46
CA PRO A 88 -7.91 3.31 31.10
C PRO A 88 -6.47 2.79 31.33
N ASP A 89 -5.49 3.69 31.53
CA ASP A 89 -4.15 3.36 32.00
C ASP A 89 -4.07 2.95 33.49
N ASP A 90 -5.10 3.23 34.31
CA ASP A 90 -5.16 2.86 35.73
C ASP A 90 -5.29 1.34 35.91
N ASP A 91 -6.03 0.64 35.03
CA ASP A 91 -6.21 -0.81 35.16
C ASP A 91 -4.89 -1.55 34.94
N ARG A 92 -4.15 -1.23 33.88
CA ARG A 92 -2.84 -1.86 33.63
C ARG A 92 -1.83 -1.51 34.72
N SER A 93 -1.83 -0.26 35.17
CA SER A 93 -0.96 0.18 36.27
C SER A 93 -1.28 -0.51 37.59
N ALA A 94 -2.56 -0.83 37.85
CA ALA A 94 -2.98 -1.60 39.02
C ALA A 94 -2.49 -3.06 38.97
N TRP A 95 -2.54 -3.70 37.80
CA TRP A 95 -1.98 -5.06 37.61
C TRP A 95 -0.45 -5.09 37.73
N ASP A 96 0.23 -4.04 37.24
CA ASP A 96 1.69 -3.90 37.37
C ASP A 96 2.11 -3.58 38.81
N ALA A 97 1.27 -2.91 39.60
CA ALA A 97 1.51 -2.70 41.03
C ALA A 97 1.42 -4.02 41.82
N LEU A 98 0.40 -4.84 41.56
CA LEU A 98 0.28 -6.18 42.14
C LEU A 98 1.47 -7.08 41.79
N SER A 99 1.93 -7.03 40.53
CA SER A 99 3.07 -7.82 40.06
C SER A 99 4.40 -7.39 40.68
N ARG A 100 4.52 -6.12 41.10
CA ARG A 100 5.66 -5.59 41.85
C ARG A 100 5.55 -5.83 43.36
N GLY A 101 4.42 -6.34 43.83
CA GLY A 101 4.14 -6.53 45.25
C GLY A 101 3.75 -5.26 46.00
N ASP A 102 3.44 -4.18 45.27
CA ASP A 102 2.97 -2.90 45.82
C ASP A 102 1.44 -2.97 46.07
N ASP A 103 1.00 -3.96 46.86
CA ASP A 103 -0.39 -4.10 47.31
C ASP A 103 -0.63 -3.22 48.55
N PRO A 104 -1.56 -2.25 48.53
CA PRO A 104 -1.87 -1.42 49.69
C PRO A 104 -2.79 -2.12 50.73
N THR A 105 -3.03 -3.43 50.63
CA THR A 105 -3.75 -4.23 51.65
C THR A 105 -2.84 -4.99 52.61
#